data_AF-A0A0S8KVC2-F1
#
_entry.id   AF-A0A0S8KVC2-F1
#
_cell.length_a   1.000
_cell.length_b   1.000
_cell.length_c   1.000
_cell.angle_alpha   90.00
_cell.angle_beta   90.00
_cell.angle_gamma   90.00
#
_symmetry.space_group_name_H-M   'P 1'
#
loop_
_entity.id
_entity.type
_entity.pdbx_description
1 polymer ?
#
loop_
_entity_poly.entity_id
_entity_poly.type
_entity_poly.pdbx_seq_one_letter_code
_entity_poly.pdbx_strand_id
1 'polypeptide(L)'
;MSNGQESINSRQLLERLAREGLQKEREVSIVTSPGARESGWAVKVKSHSSYNVYNVITVEIGSPGSVPVEIGQQMQAVNLAESFLQEGTLSAGIYAVMLRVGDKNVFYVEP
;
A
#
# COMPACT_ATOMS: atom_id res chain seq x y z
N MET A 1 -32.71 -40.15 11.44
CA MET A 1 -32.85 -39.24 10.27
C MET A 1 -32.34 -37.86 10.68
N SER A 2 -31.09 -37.52 10.35
CA SER A 2 -30.49 -36.21 10.71
C SER A 2 -29.26 -35.86 9.85
N ASN A 3 -29.28 -36.11 8.53
CA ASN A 3 -28.20 -35.70 7.62
C ASN A 3 -28.66 -34.67 6.57
N GLY A 4 -29.94 -34.28 6.56
CA GLY A 4 -30.48 -33.31 5.58
C GLY A 4 -30.33 -31.85 6.01
N GLN A 5 -30.40 -31.57 7.32
CA GLN A 5 -30.49 -30.21 7.87
C GLN A 5 -29.17 -29.41 7.76
N GLU A 6 -28.01 -30.05 7.93
CA GLU A 6 -26.70 -29.37 7.84
C GLU A 6 -26.35 -28.90 6.43
N SER A 7 -26.79 -29.67 5.41
CA SER A 7 -26.53 -29.34 4.00
C SER A 7 -27.23 -28.04 3.56
N ILE A 8 -28.39 -27.75 4.16
CA ILE A 8 -29.23 -26.58 3.85
C ILE A 8 -28.62 -25.33 4.50
N ASN A 9 -28.14 -25.44 5.74
CA ASN A 9 -27.45 -24.35 6.44
C ASN A 9 -26.14 -23.97 5.75
N SER A 10 -25.36 -24.95 5.30
CA SER A 10 -24.11 -24.69 4.55
C SER A 10 -24.38 -23.98 3.23
N ARG A 11 -25.43 -24.39 2.49
CA ARG A 11 -25.81 -23.73 1.23
C ARG A 11 -26.35 -22.32 1.45
N GLN A 12 -27.15 -22.09 2.49
CA GLN A 12 -27.63 -20.75 2.84
C GLN A 12 -26.50 -19.82 3.30
N LEU A 13 -25.49 -20.34 4.00
CA LEU A 13 -24.31 -19.58 4.37
C LEU A 13 -23.49 -19.20 3.12
N LEU A 14 -23.29 -20.14 2.20
CA LEU A 14 -22.59 -19.89 0.94
C LEU A 14 -23.34 -18.90 0.04
N GLU A 15 -24.68 -18.97 -0.04
CA GLU A 15 -25.50 -18.03 -0.80
C GLU A 15 -25.55 -16.63 -0.18
N ARG A 16 -25.38 -16.51 1.14
CA ARG A 16 -25.23 -15.22 1.82
C ARG A 16 -23.86 -14.61 1.53
N LEU A 17 -22.79 -15.40 1.65
CA LEU A 17 -21.43 -14.97 1.31
C LEU A 17 -21.30 -14.56 -0.17
N ALA A 18 -21.94 -15.30 -1.08
CA ALA A 18 -21.96 -14.97 -2.51
C ALA A 18 -22.72 -13.67 -2.83
N ARG A 19 -23.75 -13.31 -2.03
CA ARG A 19 -24.50 -12.06 -2.19
C ARG A 19 -23.84 -10.86 -1.49
N GLU A 20 -23.08 -11.09 -0.42
CA GLU A 20 -22.34 -10.04 0.31
C GLU A 20 -21.02 -9.65 -0.38
N GLY A 21 -20.59 -10.36 -1.42
CA GLY A 21 -19.32 -10.17 -2.14
C GLY A 21 -19.14 -8.88 -2.96
N LEU A 22 -19.83 -7.78 -2.64
CA LEU A 22 -19.75 -6.52 -3.40
C LEU A 22 -19.68 -5.24 -2.57
N GLN A 23 -19.37 -5.31 -1.27
CA GLN A 23 -19.03 -4.11 -0.51
C GLN A 23 -17.79 -4.29 0.36
N LYS A 24 -16.77 -3.51 0.02
CA LYS A 24 -15.53 -3.23 0.78
C LYS A 24 -14.60 -4.42 1.00
N GLU A 25 -13.73 -4.65 0.04
CA GLU A 25 -12.30 -4.33 0.10
C GLU A 25 -11.70 -4.82 -1.22
N ARG A 26 -10.92 -3.98 -1.91
CA ARG A 26 -10.06 -4.47 -2.99
C ARG A 26 -8.98 -5.29 -2.30
N GLU A 27 -9.19 -6.59 -2.20
CA GLU A 27 -8.15 -7.52 -1.80
C GLU A 27 -7.09 -7.53 -2.91
N VAL A 28 -6.04 -6.72 -2.71
CA VAL A 28 -4.85 -6.76 -3.58
C VAL A 28 -4.00 -7.92 -3.07
N SER A 29 -4.24 -9.11 -3.63
CA SER A 29 -3.34 -10.24 -3.44
C SER A 29 -2.05 -9.99 -4.21
N ILE A 30 -0.99 -9.60 -3.50
CA ILE A 30 0.34 -9.45 -4.11
C ILE A 30 1.01 -10.82 -4.07
N VAL A 31 1.07 -11.48 -5.23
CA VAL A 31 1.83 -12.71 -5.42
C VAL A 31 3.29 -12.33 -5.71
N THR A 32 4.17 -12.48 -4.72
CA THR A 32 5.63 -12.36 -4.93
C THR A 32 6.17 -13.71 -5.39
N SER A 33 6.12 -13.99 -6.70
CA SER A 33 6.87 -15.10 -7.28
C SER A 33 8.31 -14.66 -7.57
N PRO A 34 9.30 -15.57 -7.56
CA PRO A 34 10.65 -15.28 -8.04
C PRO A 34 10.59 -14.97 -9.55
N GLY A 35 10.47 -13.68 -9.88
CA GLY A 35 10.18 -13.18 -11.24
C GLY A 35 9.03 -12.18 -11.34
N ALA A 36 8.25 -11.97 -10.26
CA ALA A 36 7.24 -10.91 -10.18
C ALA A 36 7.94 -9.54 -10.15
N ARG A 37 7.62 -8.69 -11.13
CA ARG A 37 8.09 -7.31 -11.23
C ARG A 37 8.00 -6.65 -9.85
N GLU A 38 9.11 -6.07 -9.37
CA GLU A 38 9.12 -5.25 -8.17
C GLU A 38 7.99 -4.23 -8.27
N SER A 39 6.97 -4.37 -7.44
CA SER A 39 5.83 -3.46 -7.46
C SER A 39 6.27 -2.18 -6.78
N GLY A 40 6.43 -1.11 -7.58
CA GLY A 40 6.66 0.24 -7.08
C GLY A 40 5.34 0.99 -6.91
N TRP A 41 5.25 1.81 -5.88
CA TRP A 41 4.11 2.70 -5.63
C TRP A 41 4.53 4.16 -5.80
N ALA A 42 3.68 4.97 -6.44
CA ALA A 42 3.82 6.41 -6.35
C ALA A 42 3.41 6.85 -4.94
N VAL A 43 4.26 7.65 -4.29
CA VAL A 43 4.00 8.17 -2.95
C VAL A 43 4.27 9.67 -2.89
N LYS A 44 3.72 10.30 -1.86
CA LYS A 44 3.99 11.70 -1.50
C LYS A 44 4.50 11.78 -0.08
N VAL A 45 5.59 12.51 0.13
CA VAL A 45 6.14 12.82 1.45
C VAL A 45 5.19 13.74 2.20
N LYS A 46 4.80 13.35 3.41
CA LYS A 46 3.87 14.11 4.27
C LYS A 46 4.61 14.85 5.36
N SER A 47 5.58 14.20 5.98
CA SER A 47 6.46 14.82 6.97
C SER A 47 7.74 14.00 7.12
N HIS A 48 8.76 14.63 7.68
CA HIS A 48 9.87 13.93 8.30
C HIS A 48 9.39 13.20 9.57
N SER A 49 10.02 12.06 9.89
CA SER A 49 9.75 11.26 11.09
C SER A 49 10.97 11.22 12.01
N SER A 50 12.07 10.64 11.55
CA SER A 50 13.35 10.57 12.26
C SER A 50 14.45 10.07 11.34
N TYR A 51 15.68 10.54 11.51
CA TYR A 51 16.80 10.23 10.62
C TYR A 51 16.40 10.45 9.14
N ASN A 52 16.73 9.51 8.24
CA ASN A 52 16.28 9.50 6.86
C ASN A 52 14.91 8.81 6.66
N VAL A 53 14.06 8.75 7.68
CA VAL A 53 12.72 8.14 7.63
C VAL A 53 11.65 9.22 7.54
N TYR A 54 10.72 9.02 6.61
CA TYR A 54 9.63 9.94 6.32
C TYR A 54 8.29 9.25 6.42
N ASN A 55 7.28 9.99 6.85
CA ASN A 55 5.89 9.61 6.68
C ASN A 55 5.49 9.91 5.24
N VAL A 56 5.08 8.89 4.51
CA VAL A 56 4.63 8.98 3.12
C VAL A 56 3.20 8.45 3.00
N ILE A 57 2.49 8.89 1.98
CA ILE A 57 1.18 8.31 1.62
C ILE A 57 1.20 7.90 0.15
N THR A 58 0.57 6.77 -0.17
CA THR A 58 0.38 6.34 -1.55
C THR A 58 -0.47 7.36 -2.29
N VAL A 59 -0.11 7.63 -3.55
CA VAL A 59 -0.90 8.47 -4.45
C VAL A 59 -1.27 7.73 -5.73
N GLU A 60 -2.49 7.95 -6.19
CA GLU A 60 -2.95 7.53 -7.50
C GLU A 60 -2.68 8.65 -8.51
N ILE A 61 -1.93 8.33 -9.56
CA ILE A 61 -1.65 9.25 -10.67
C ILE A 61 -2.82 9.19 -11.64
N GLY A 62 -3.58 10.28 -11.75
CA GLY A 62 -4.67 10.42 -12.69
C GLY A 62 -4.21 10.78 -14.10
N SER A 63 -5.13 11.28 -14.92
CA SER A 63 -4.82 11.76 -16.27
C SER A 63 -3.80 12.91 -16.26
N PRO A 64 -3.05 13.13 -17.36
CA PRO A 64 -2.13 14.27 -17.47
C PRO A 64 -2.80 15.60 -17.11
N GLY A 65 -2.15 16.39 -16.26
CA GLY A 65 -2.68 17.67 -15.77
C GLY A 65 -3.62 17.58 -14.56
N SER A 66 -3.92 16.38 -14.06
CA SER A 66 -4.67 16.18 -12.81
C SER A 66 -3.75 16.12 -11.60
N VAL A 67 -4.26 16.53 -10.43
CA VAL A 67 -3.54 16.42 -9.16
C VAL A 67 -3.64 14.96 -8.67
N PRO A 68 -2.52 14.33 -8.24
CA PRO A 68 -2.55 12.99 -7.67
C PRO A 68 -3.45 12.90 -6.43
N VAL A 69 -4.19 11.81 -6.30
CA VAL A 69 -5.11 11.57 -5.18
C VAL A 69 -4.40 10.73 -4.11
N GLU A 70 -4.41 11.19 -2.87
CA GLU A 70 -3.85 10.44 -1.73
C GLU A 70 -4.79 9.30 -1.33
N ILE A 71 -4.26 8.07 -1.20
CA ILE A 71 -5.04 6.87 -0.88
C ILE A 71 -4.43 6.09 0.30
N GLY A 72 -5.31 5.47 1.10
CA GLY A 72 -4.90 4.64 2.24
C GLY A 72 -4.44 5.45 3.46
N GLN A 73 -3.54 4.85 4.24
CA GLN A 73 -2.98 5.45 5.45
C GLN A 73 -1.51 5.86 5.21
N GLN A 74 -1.02 6.79 6.03
CA GLN A 74 0.41 7.11 6.03
C GLN A 74 1.23 5.92 6.51
N MET A 75 2.41 5.75 5.92
CA MET A 75 3.37 4.73 6.28
C MET A 75 4.77 5.31 6.31
N GLN A 76 5.68 4.67 7.02
CA GLN A 76 7.07 5.09 7.06
C GLN A 76 7.86 4.49 5.89
N ALA A 77 8.71 5.31 5.28
CA ALA A 77 9.65 4.89 4.25
C ALA A 77 11.01 5.58 4.44
N VAL A 78 12.08 4.85 4.12
CA VAL A 78 13.47 5.31 4.26
C VAL A 78 13.91 5.94 2.95
N ASN A 79 14.46 7.16 3.01
CA ASN A 79 15.11 7.80 1.88
C ASN A 79 16.56 7.32 1.76
N LEU A 80 16.86 6.62 0.67
CA LEU A 80 18.19 6.06 0.39
C LEU A 80 19.20 7.11 -0.09
N ALA A 81 18.75 8.32 -0.46
CA ALA A 81 19.64 9.40 -0.88
C ALA A 81 20.31 10.13 0.30
N GLU A 82 19.78 9.95 1.52
CA GLU A 82 20.23 10.65 2.71
C GLU A 82 20.96 9.71 3.69
N SER A 83 21.76 10.30 4.58
CA SER A 83 22.49 9.57 5.61
C SER A 83 21.54 8.89 6.60
N PHE A 84 21.81 7.63 6.91
CA PHE A 84 21.08 6.87 7.94
C PHE A 84 21.35 7.33 9.37
N LEU A 85 22.35 8.20 9.56
CA LEU A 85 22.80 8.68 10.88
C LEU A 85 22.47 10.14 11.14
N GLN A 86 21.83 10.84 10.19
CA GLN A 86 21.50 12.25 10.29
C GLN A 86 20.01 12.46 10.08
N GLU A 87 19.49 13.58 10.59
CA GLU A 87 18.14 14.01 10.29
C GLU A 87 18.01 14.39 8.82
N GLY A 88 16.99 13.82 8.19
CA GLY A 88 16.63 14.10 6.82
C GLY A 88 16.13 15.53 6.64
N THR A 89 16.31 16.02 5.42
CA THR A 89 16.10 17.41 5.00
C THR A 89 15.05 17.53 3.89
N LEU A 90 14.51 16.41 3.43
CA LEU A 90 13.52 16.38 2.37
C LEU A 90 12.21 17.06 2.81
N SER A 91 11.75 18.00 2.00
CA SER A 91 10.54 18.76 2.28
C SER A 91 9.26 17.93 2.06
N ALA A 92 8.21 18.27 2.80
CA ALA A 92 6.88 17.71 2.56
C ALA A 92 6.34 18.14 1.18
N GLY A 93 5.53 17.28 0.56
CA GLY A 93 4.91 17.51 -0.74
C GLY A 93 5.67 16.91 -1.93
N ILE A 94 6.89 16.44 -1.72
CA ILE A 94 7.70 15.76 -2.74
C ILE A 94 7.06 14.42 -3.11
N TYR A 95 7.01 14.13 -4.41
CA TYR A 95 6.55 12.86 -4.94
C TYR A 95 7.74 11.94 -5.20
N ALA A 96 7.59 10.65 -4.89
CA ALA A 96 8.63 9.65 -5.05
C ALA A 96 8.04 8.32 -5.54
N VAL A 97 8.92 7.43 -6.01
CA VAL A 97 8.59 6.02 -6.18
C VAL A 97 9.11 5.26 -4.98
N MET A 98 8.22 4.54 -4.30
CA MET A 98 8.53 3.69 -3.17
C MET A 98 8.57 2.22 -3.62
N LEU A 99 9.55 1.49 -3.12
CA LEU A 99 9.73 0.06 -3.32
C LEU A 99 9.74 -0.65 -1.97
N ARG A 100 9.39 -1.94 -1.99
CA ARG A 100 9.50 -2.82 -0.82
C ARG A 100 10.78 -3.63 -0.93
N VAL A 101 11.72 -3.44 0.00
CA VAL A 101 12.96 -4.23 0.10
C VAL A 101 12.90 -5.02 1.41
N GLY A 102 12.64 -6.33 1.31
CA GLY A 102 12.36 -7.17 2.47
C GLY A 102 11.14 -6.67 3.25
N ASP A 103 11.34 -6.30 4.51
CA ASP A 103 10.30 -5.74 5.38
C ASP A 103 10.33 -4.20 5.48
N LYS A 104 11.10 -3.52 4.63
CA LYS A 104 11.26 -2.05 4.63
C LYS A 104 10.66 -1.40 3.39
N ASN A 105 10.03 -0.26 3.60
CA ASN A 105 9.66 0.65 2.52
C ASN A 105 10.84 1.59 2.29
N VAL A 106 11.26 1.71 1.04
CA VAL A 106 12.39 2.56 0.67
C VAL A 106 12.02 3.39 -0.55
N PHE A 107 12.60 4.58 -0.64
CA PHE A 107 12.55 5.41 -1.84
C PHE A 107 13.88 6.14 -2.00
N TYR A 108 14.09 6.79 -3.14
CA TYR A 108 15.28 7.57 -3.40
C TYR A 108 14.87 8.92 -3.97
N VAL A 109 15.14 10.00 -3.22
CA VAL A 109 15.00 11.38 -3.69
C VAL A 109 16.07 12.26 -3.04
N GLU A 110 16.83 12.98 -3.86
CA GLU A 110 17.77 14.00 -3.37
C GLU A 110 17.00 15.23 -2.83
N PRO A 111 17.41 15.82 -1.70
CA PRO A 111 16.79 17.01 -1.11
C PRO A 111 16.73 18.24 -2.01
#